data_AF-A0A8S3SGP0-F1
#
_entry.id   AF-A0A8S3SGP0-F1
#
_cell.length_a   1.000
_cell.length_b   1.000
_cell.length_c   1.000
_cell.angle_alpha   90.00
_cell.angle_beta   90.00
_cell.angle_gamma   90.00
#
_symmetry.space_group_name_H-M   'P 1'
#
loop_
_entity.id
_entity.type
_entity.pdbx_description
1 polymer ?
#
loop_
_entity_poly.entity_id
_entity_poly.type
_entity_poly.pdbx_seq_one_letter_code
_entity_poly.pdbx_strand_id
1 'polypeptide(L)'
;MASLFYQHFLPLILKQTNQAQVLVWKNENERLENLFIGVDIDDEDRKRALLLHYAGERVYDLYDAEKKQTSNTYDETKKVLKDYFDPKKKIQMKLYKFCCYKQLDGQSLDEFVTELRKLSKNCKFAKIDSEILTQVIQNCISNRRRRRALRKHDKTLDILATGRALEMANSQALTMKRDTINKVQFTHRTA
;
A
#
# COMPACT_ATOMS: atom_id res chain seq x y z
N MET A 1 41.52 12.09 -15.77
CA MET A 1 40.31 12.96 -15.84
C MET A 1 39.00 12.20 -16.06
N ALA A 2 38.98 10.90 -16.40
CA ALA A 2 37.74 10.11 -16.54
C ALA A 2 37.31 9.34 -15.26
N SER A 3 38.14 9.30 -14.23
CA SER A 3 37.94 8.44 -13.05
C SER A 3 37.04 9.02 -11.95
N LEU A 4 36.56 10.26 -12.08
CA LEU A 4 35.79 10.93 -11.01
C LEU A 4 34.28 10.99 -11.27
N PHE A 5 33.81 10.58 -12.45
CA PHE A 5 32.37 10.54 -12.75
C PHE A 5 31.68 9.22 -12.38
N TYR A 6 32.44 8.13 -12.21
CA TYR A 6 31.86 6.79 -11.97
C TYR A 6 31.51 6.49 -10.51
N GLN A 7 31.97 7.29 -9.54
CA GLN A 7 31.91 6.89 -8.12
C GLN A 7 30.68 7.41 -7.35
N HIS A 8 29.70 8.07 -7.97
CA HIS A 8 28.62 8.72 -7.19
C HIS A 8 27.16 8.39 -7.53
N PHE A 9 26.87 7.53 -8.52
CA PHE A 9 25.47 7.25 -8.87
C PHE A 9 25.01 5.80 -8.74
N LEU A 10 25.93 4.85 -8.56
CA LEU A 10 25.63 3.40 -8.64
C LEU A 10 25.13 2.66 -7.38
N PRO A 11 24.99 3.25 -6.17
CA PRO A 11 24.34 2.55 -5.06
C PRO A 11 22.99 3.14 -4.59
N LEU A 12 22.46 4.20 -5.22
CA LEU A 12 21.35 4.96 -4.66
C LEU A 12 19.95 4.49 -5.07
N ILE A 13 19.79 3.86 -6.25
CA ILE A 13 18.47 3.53 -6.78
C ILE A 13 17.76 2.48 -5.92
N LEU A 14 18.48 1.51 -5.32
CA LEU A 14 17.84 0.42 -4.56
C LEU A 14 17.72 0.66 -3.05
N LYS A 15 18.32 1.72 -2.50
CA LYS A 15 18.17 2.09 -1.07
C LYS A 15 17.00 3.05 -0.82
N GLN A 16 16.41 3.57 -1.89
CA GLN A 16 15.31 4.53 -1.83
C GLN A 16 13.96 3.83 -1.76
N THR A 17 12.95 4.51 -1.21
CA THR A 17 11.56 4.04 -1.23
C THR A 17 11.09 3.83 -2.67
N ASN A 18 10.19 2.88 -2.92
CA ASN A 18 9.70 2.57 -4.28
C ASN A 18 9.31 3.82 -5.10
N GLN A 19 8.81 4.90 -4.48
CA GLN A 19 8.48 6.14 -5.19
C GLN A 19 9.71 6.95 -5.62
N ALA A 20 10.75 6.97 -4.80
CA ALA A 20 11.99 7.66 -5.12
C ALA A 20 12.81 6.91 -6.19
N GLN A 21 12.77 5.56 -6.20
CA GLN A 21 13.39 4.76 -7.27
C GLN A 21 12.80 5.08 -8.67
N VAL A 22 11.49 5.29 -8.74
CA VAL A 22 10.76 5.61 -9.98
C VAL A 22 11.18 6.96 -10.54
N LEU A 23 11.22 7.98 -9.67
CA LEU A 23 11.61 9.34 -10.04
C LEU A 23 13.06 9.38 -10.52
N VAL A 24 13.96 8.67 -9.84
CA VAL A 24 15.36 8.57 -10.25
C VAL A 24 15.49 7.83 -11.58
N TRP A 25 14.81 6.69 -11.76
CA TRP A 25 14.83 5.96 -13.03
C TRP A 25 14.35 6.81 -14.20
N LYS A 26 13.26 7.58 -14.01
CA LYS A 26 12.74 8.47 -15.06
C LYS A 26 13.76 9.55 -15.45
N ASN A 27 14.35 10.23 -14.46
CA ASN A 27 15.30 11.31 -14.69
C ASN A 27 16.60 10.79 -15.34
N GLU A 28 17.09 9.62 -14.93
CA GLU A 28 18.32 9.03 -15.50
C GLU A 28 18.10 8.53 -16.93
N ASN A 29 16.91 8.01 -17.24
CA ASN A 29 16.58 7.62 -18.61
C ASN A 29 16.50 8.85 -19.54
N GLU A 30 15.88 9.95 -19.10
CA GLU A 30 15.86 11.22 -19.85
C GLU A 30 17.28 11.78 -20.07
N ARG A 31 18.16 11.69 -19.05
CA ARG A 31 19.57 12.09 -19.19
C ARG A 31 20.34 11.22 -20.17
N LEU A 32 20.09 9.92 -20.17
CA LEU A 32 20.74 8.99 -21.09
C LEU A 32 20.30 9.23 -22.55
N GLU A 33 19.03 9.53 -22.80
CA GLU A 33 18.56 9.90 -24.14
C GLU A 33 19.24 11.19 -24.65
N ASN A 34 19.41 12.20 -23.79
CA ASN A 34 20.15 13.40 -24.13
C ASN A 34 21.63 13.11 -24.45
N LEU A 35 22.23 12.10 -23.80
CA LEU A 35 23.60 11.66 -24.10
C LEU A 35 23.69 11.01 -25.48
N PHE A 36 22.72 10.17 -25.85
CA PHE A 36 22.69 9.55 -27.18
C PHE A 36 22.63 10.62 -28.28
N ILE A 37 21.79 11.63 -28.11
CA ILE A 37 21.70 12.77 -29.03
C ILE A 37 23.01 13.56 -29.05
N GLY A 38 23.59 13.86 -27.89
CA GLY A 38 24.82 14.66 -27.80
C GLY A 38 26.08 13.99 -28.37
N VAL A 39 26.06 12.66 -28.50
CA VAL A 39 27.18 11.85 -29.01
C VAL A 39 26.86 11.22 -30.37
N ASP A 40 25.72 11.56 -30.98
CA ASP A 40 25.28 11.07 -32.30
C ASP A 40 25.20 9.54 -32.38
N ILE A 41 24.60 8.93 -31.34
CA ILE A 41 24.39 7.47 -31.26
C ILE A 41 22.96 7.15 -31.70
N ASP A 42 22.82 6.74 -32.96
CA ASP A 42 21.52 6.33 -33.52
C ASP A 42 21.32 4.82 -33.61
N ASP A 43 22.39 4.03 -33.48
CA ASP A 43 22.32 2.57 -33.53
C ASP A 43 21.65 1.97 -32.29
N GLU A 44 20.59 1.20 -32.50
CA GLU A 44 19.75 0.63 -31.43
C GLU A 44 20.50 -0.40 -30.58
N ASP A 45 21.42 -1.17 -31.16
CA ASP A 45 22.24 -2.13 -30.42
C ASP A 45 23.22 -1.43 -29.48
N ARG A 46 23.84 -0.32 -29.93
CA ARG A 46 24.67 0.56 -29.10
C ARG A 46 23.89 1.22 -27.99
N LYS A 47 22.69 1.76 -28.27
CA LYS A 47 21.81 2.35 -27.23
C LYS A 47 21.47 1.32 -26.17
N ARG A 48 21.15 0.08 -26.58
CA ARG A 48 20.86 -1.03 -25.65
C ARG A 48 22.07 -1.39 -24.80
N ALA A 49 23.23 -1.59 -25.41
CA ALA A 49 24.45 -1.95 -24.69
C ALA A 49 24.81 -0.86 -23.66
N LEU A 50 24.72 0.41 -24.04
CA LEU A 50 24.98 1.54 -23.16
C LEU A 50 23.95 1.66 -22.03
N LEU A 51 22.66 1.46 -22.30
CA LEU A 51 21.62 1.45 -21.28
C LEU A 51 21.90 0.38 -20.21
N LEU A 52 22.19 -0.84 -20.64
CA LEU A 52 22.46 -1.97 -19.74
C LEU A 52 23.78 -1.81 -18.96
N HIS A 53 24.80 -1.23 -19.59
CA HIS A 53 26.06 -0.91 -18.93
C HIS A 53 25.89 0.21 -17.89
N TYR A 54 25.21 1.29 -18.25
CA TYR A 54 25.04 2.48 -17.40
C TYR A 54 24.06 2.23 -16.25
N ALA A 55 23.06 1.37 -16.44
CA ALA A 55 22.12 0.98 -15.40
C ALA A 55 22.78 0.19 -14.25
N GLY A 56 23.94 -0.44 -14.51
CA GLY A 56 24.74 -1.16 -13.53
C GLY A 56 24.36 -2.63 -13.35
N GLU A 57 25.28 -3.37 -12.73
CA GLU A 57 25.24 -4.84 -12.55
C GLU A 57 23.89 -5.36 -12.04
N ARG A 58 23.35 -4.74 -10.99
CA ARG A 58 22.09 -5.22 -10.37
C ARG A 58 20.87 -5.04 -11.27
N VAL A 59 20.87 -4.02 -12.13
CA VAL A 59 19.79 -3.78 -13.10
C VAL A 59 19.96 -4.67 -14.32
N TYR A 60 21.22 -4.96 -14.69
CA TYR A 60 21.55 -5.94 -15.70
C TYR A 60 21.06 -7.35 -15.32
N ASP A 61 21.41 -7.83 -14.12
CA ASP A 61 20.98 -9.14 -13.61
C ASP A 61 19.45 -9.26 -13.57
N LEU A 62 18.78 -8.17 -13.15
CA LEU A 62 17.33 -8.09 -13.15
C LEU A 62 16.76 -8.23 -14.57
N TYR A 63 17.31 -7.48 -15.53
CA TYR A 63 16.89 -7.59 -16.92
C TYR A 63 17.11 -9.01 -17.45
N ASP A 64 18.24 -9.64 -17.13
CA ASP A 64 18.55 -11.00 -17.53
C ASP A 64 17.55 -12.03 -16.98
N ALA A 65 17.08 -11.82 -15.74
CA ALA A 65 16.05 -12.66 -15.12
C ALA A 65 14.63 -12.44 -15.69
N GLU A 66 14.30 -11.21 -16.09
CA GLU A 66 12.95 -10.84 -16.56
C GLU A 66 12.78 -10.90 -18.09
N LYS A 67 13.87 -10.92 -18.87
CA LYS A 67 13.78 -11.01 -20.32
C LYS A 67 13.18 -12.37 -20.72
N LYS A 68 11.99 -12.34 -21.32
CA LYS A 68 11.43 -13.53 -21.97
C LYS A 68 12.27 -13.81 -23.22
N GLN A 69 12.51 -15.09 -23.52
CA GLN A 69 13.54 -15.67 -24.41
C GLN A 69 13.78 -15.06 -25.81
N THR A 70 13.12 -13.97 -26.23
CA THR A 70 13.11 -13.50 -27.63
C THR A 70 13.26 -11.99 -27.86
N SER A 71 13.43 -11.14 -26.84
CA SER A 71 13.41 -9.68 -27.04
C SER A 71 14.80 -9.04 -26.89
N ASN A 72 15.41 -8.59 -27.98
CA ASN A 72 16.77 -8.02 -28.01
C ASN A 72 16.84 -6.55 -28.42
N THR A 73 15.70 -5.88 -28.65
CA THR A 73 15.73 -4.48 -29.07
C THR A 73 15.89 -3.52 -27.89
N TYR A 74 16.35 -2.30 -28.17
CA TYR A 74 16.46 -1.22 -27.19
C TYR A 74 15.10 -0.89 -26.56
N ASP A 75 14.06 -0.72 -27.37
CA ASP A 75 12.71 -0.39 -26.91
C ASP A 75 12.11 -1.45 -25.98
N GLU A 76 12.31 -2.74 -26.29
CA GLU A 76 11.86 -3.83 -25.45
C GLU A 76 12.63 -3.88 -24.13
N THR A 77 13.94 -3.65 -24.18
CA THR A 77 14.80 -3.57 -22.98
C THR A 77 14.34 -2.42 -22.07
N LYS A 78 14.11 -1.25 -22.66
CA LYS A 78 13.57 -0.07 -21.97
C LYS A 78 12.18 -0.35 -21.40
N LYS A 79 11.33 -1.11 -22.10
CA LYS A 79 10.00 -1.51 -21.63
C LYS A 79 10.06 -2.47 -20.45
N VAL A 80 10.91 -3.49 -20.46
CA VAL A 80 11.09 -4.44 -19.33
C VAL A 80 11.55 -3.69 -18.08
N LEU A 81 12.58 -2.83 -18.23
CA LEU A 81 13.08 -2.04 -17.12
C LEU A 81 12.05 -1.02 -16.62
N LYS A 82 11.34 -0.35 -17.54
CA LYS A 82 10.22 0.53 -17.18
C LYS A 82 9.13 -0.25 -16.45
N ASP A 83 8.74 -1.43 -16.88
CA ASP A 83 7.70 -2.24 -16.22
C ASP A 83 8.09 -2.71 -14.82
N TYR A 84 9.38 -2.76 -14.51
CA TYR A 84 9.91 -3.06 -13.19
C TYR A 84 10.00 -1.81 -12.30
N PHE A 85 10.57 -0.73 -12.83
CA PHE A 85 10.81 0.52 -12.10
C PHE A 85 9.63 1.46 -12.06
N ASP A 86 8.66 1.31 -12.97
CA ASP A 86 7.36 1.94 -12.83
C ASP A 86 6.80 1.42 -11.51
N PRO A 87 6.21 2.29 -10.66
CA PRO A 87 5.53 1.81 -9.50
C PRO A 87 4.24 1.22 -10.06
N LYS A 88 4.31 0.01 -10.62
CA LYS A 88 3.23 -0.96 -10.57
C LYS A 88 2.80 -0.86 -9.14
N LYS A 89 1.73 -0.10 -8.91
CA LYS A 89 1.07 0.12 -7.63
C LYS A 89 0.75 -1.28 -7.16
N LYS A 90 1.72 -1.94 -6.51
CA LYS A 90 1.75 -3.40 -6.43
C LYS A 90 0.44 -3.71 -5.76
N ILE A 91 -0.46 -4.35 -6.50
CA ILE A 91 -1.77 -4.70 -5.96
C ILE A 91 -1.52 -5.44 -4.64
N GLN A 92 -0.46 -6.25 -4.60
CA GLN A 92 0.13 -6.87 -3.41
C GLN A 92 0.43 -5.91 -2.24
N MET A 93 1.02 -4.73 -2.47
CA MET A 93 1.26 -3.76 -1.39
C MET A 93 -0.05 -3.14 -0.89
N LYS A 94 -1.01 -2.90 -1.78
CA LYS A 94 -2.33 -2.37 -1.40
C LYS A 94 -3.15 -3.44 -0.65
N LEU A 95 -3.11 -4.68 -1.11
CA LEU A 95 -3.65 -5.86 -0.45
C LEU A 95 -3.01 -6.04 0.92
N TYR A 96 -1.68 -5.95 1.01
CA TYR A 96 -0.95 -6.00 2.27
C TYR A 96 -1.45 -4.92 3.25
N LYS A 97 -1.51 -3.65 2.81
CA LYS A 97 -2.04 -2.56 3.64
C LYS A 97 -3.47 -2.82 4.10
N PHE A 98 -4.32 -3.35 3.21
CA PHE A 98 -5.69 -3.71 3.54
C PHE A 98 -5.77 -4.85 4.56
N CYS A 99 -5.02 -5.94 4.36
CA CYS A 99 -5.02 -7.11 5.22
C CYS A 99 -4.39 -6.86 6.60
N CYS A 100 -3.42 -5.96 6.68
CA CYS A 100 -2.75 -5.60 7.93
C CYS A 100 -3.47 -4.48 8.70
N TYR A 101 -4.49 -3.84 8.11
CA TYR A 101 -5.19 -2.76 8.77
C TYR A 101 -6.07 -3.28 9.91
N LYS A 102 -5.79 -2.82 11.12
CA LYS A 102 -6.51 -3.19 12.35
C LYS A 102 -7.28 -2.00 12.89
N GLN A 103 -8.41 -2.28 13.52
CA GLN A 103 -9.16 -1.24 14.21
C GLN A 103 -8.28 -0.65 15.33
N LEU A 104 -8.16 0.67 15.36
CA LEU A 104 -7.39 1.39 16.37
C LEU A 104 -8.17 1.48 17.68
N ASP A 105 -7.46 1.63 18.80
CA ASP A 105 -8.12 1.86 20.08
C ASP A 105 -8.90 3.19 20.05
N GLY A 106 -10.11 3.18 20.61
CA GLY A 106 -11.04 4.32 20.54
C GLY A 106 -11.69 4.57 19.17
N GLN A 107 -11.27 3.91 18.10
CA GLN A 107 -11.89 4.05 16.77
C GLN A 107 -13.27 3.39 16.72
N SER A 108 -14.28 4.11 16.23
CA SER A 108 -15.62 3.54 16.03
C SER A 108 -15.65 2.48 14.92
N LEU A 109 -16.70 1.64 14.90
CA LEU A 109 -16.84 0.66 13.82
C LEU A 109 -16.99 1.32 12.44
N ASP A 110 -17.73 2.44 12.38
CA ASP A 110 -18.01 3.14 11.12
C ASP A 110 -16.73 3.78 10.54
N GLU A 111 -15.89 4.38 11.39
CA GLU A 111 -14.57 4.90 10.97
C GLU A 111 -13.67 3.78 10.46
N PHE A 112 -13.62 2.65 11.18
CA PHE A 112 -12.82 1.50 10.77
C PHE A 112 -13.23 0.96 9.39
N VAL A 113 -14.54 0.78 9.17
CA VAL A 113 -15.06 0.33 7.87
C VAL A 113 -14.86 1.38 6.78
N THR A 114 -14.94 2.67 7.10
CA THR A 114 -14.67 3.76 6.15
C THR A 114 -13.23 3.73 5.66
N GLU A 115 -12.26 3.51 6.55
CA GLU A 115 -10.85 3.37 6.16
C GLU A 115 -10.60 2.10 5.34
N LEU A 116 -11.22 0.97 5.71
CA LEU A 116 -11.17 -0.26 4.89
C LEU A 116 -11.74 -0.01 3.48
N ARG A 117 -12.83 0.76 3.34
CA ARG A 117 -13.37 1.16 2.04
C ARG A 117 -12.39 2.03 1.24
N LYS A 118 -11.65 2.93 1.89
CA LYS A 118 -10.62 3.74 1.22
C LYS A 118 -9.47 2.88 0.72
N LEU A 119 -8.98 1.95 1.54
CA LEU A 119 -7.88 1.04 1.19
C LEU A 119 -8.28 0.04 0.08
N SER A 120 -9.53 -0.41 0.06
CA SER A 120 -10.01 -1.41 -0.90
C SER A 120 -10.20 -0.91 -2.33
N LYS A 121 -10.42 0.41 -2.55
CA LYS A 121 -10.62 1.04 -3.89
C LYS A 121 -9.60 0.62 -4.94
N ASN A 122 -8.40 0.30 -4.46
CA ASN A 122 -7.22 0.10 -5.25
C ASN A 122 -6.75 -1.37 -5.30
N CYS A 123 -7.46 -2.28 -4.63
CA CYS A 123 -7.11 -3.69 -4.44
C CYS A 123 -7.70 -4.63 -5.50
N LYS A 124 -8.57 -4.15 -6.40
CA LYS A 124 -9.24 -4.93 -7.46
C LYS A 124 -10.06 -6.13 -6.95
N PHE A 125 -10.74 -5.99 -5.82
CA PHE A 125 -11.64 -7.02 -5.31
C PHE A 125 -12.90 -7.16 -6.15
N ALA A 126 -13.36 -8.39 -6.38
CA ALA A 126 -14.62 -8.67 -7.08
C ALA A 126 -15.85 -8.23 -6.26
N LYS A 127 -15.80 -8.43 -4.94
CA LYS A 127 -16.83 -8.01 -3.99
C LYS A 127 -16.18 -7.29 -2.82
N ILE A 128 -16.13 -5.96 -2.87
CA ILE A 128 -15.48 -5.14 -1.84
C ILE A 128 -16.13 -5.35 -0.46
N ASP A 129 -17.46 -5.45 -0.41
CA ASP A 129 -18.18 -5.58 0.86
C ASP A 129 -17.90 -6.91 1.58
N SER A 130 -17.69 -8.02 0.85
CA SER A 130 -17.32 -9.30 1.46
C SER A 130 -15.90 -9.28 2.00
N GLU A 131 -14.97 -8.61 1.31
CA GLU A 131 -13.59 -8.48 1.80
C GLU A 131 -13.51 -7.59 3.04
N ILE A 132 -14.30 -6.51 3.07
CA ILE A 132 -14.43 -5.67 4.26
C ILE A 132 -15.03 -6.48 5.41
N LEU A 133 -16.03 -7.32 5.15
CA LEU A 133 -16.60 -8.22 6.16
C LEU A 133 -15.54 -9.17 6.73
N THR A 134 -14.73 -9.78 5.87
CA THR A 134 -13.58 -10.62 6.28
C THR A 134 -12.62 -9.84 7.17
N GLN A 135 -12.25 -8.61 6.80
CA GLN A 135 -11.39 -7.75 7.62
C GLN A 135 -12.02 -7.39 8.97
N VAL A 136 -13.32 -7.12 9.02
CA VAL A 136 -14.05 -6.88 10.28
C VAL A 136 -14.03 -8.12 11.17
N ILE A 137 -14.19 -9.32 10.61
CA ILE A 137 -14.12 -10.57 11.36
C ILE A 137 -12.71 -10.81 11.92
N GLN A 138 -11.66 -10.49 11.17
CA GLN A 138 -10.28 -10.74 11.58
C GLN A 138 -9.77 -9.69 12.58
N ASN A 139 -10.01 -8.41 12.29
CA ASN A 139 -9.23 -7.30 12.83
C ASN A 139 -10.04 -6.28 13.66
N CYS A 140 -11.32 -6.55 13.92
CA CYS A 140 -12.14 -5.75 14.85
C CYS A 140 -11.78 -6.07 16.32
N ILE A 141 -11.64 -5.02 17.14
CA ILE A 141 -11.29 -5.15 18.58
C ILE A 141 -12.38 -5.92 19.34
N SER A 142 -13.66 -5.67 19.02
CA SER A 142 -14.77 -6.23 19.79
C SER A 142 -15.09 -7.67 19.39
N ASN A 143 -14.79 -8.62 20.29
CA ASN A 143 -15.18 -10.04 20.15
C ASN A 143 -16.67 -10.23 19.88
N ARG A 144 -17.52 -9.41 20.50
CA ARG A 144 -18.98 -9.47 20.31
C ARG A 144 -19.36 -9.12 18.86
N ARG A 145 -18.71 -8.12 18.27
CA ARG A 145 -18.92 -7.73 16.87
C ARG A 145 -18.39 -8.79 15.91
N ARG A 146 -17.18 -9.32 16.15
CA ARG A 146 -16.61 -10.43 15.37
C ARG A 146 -17.54 -11.66 15.33
N ARG A 147 -18.02 -12.12 16.48
CA ARG A 147 -18.98 -13.24 16.58
C ARG A 147 -20.31 -12.98 15.86
N ARG A 148 -20.78 -11.72 15.85
CA ARG A 148 -22.02 -11.35 15.15
C ARG A 148 -21.81 -11.28 13.65
N ALA A 149 -20.67 -10.75 13.20
CA ALA A 149 -20.29 -10.73 11.79
C ALA A 149 -20.18 -12.15 11.21
N LEU A 150 -19.61 -13.10 11.96
CA LEU A 150 -19.56 -14.52 11.57
C LEU A 150 -20.94 -15.18 11.35
N ARG A 151 -22.01 -14.65 11.96
CA ARG A 151 -23.37 -15.20 11.81
C ARG A 151 -24.13 -14.63 10.62
N LYS A 152 -23.67 -13.52 10.04
CA LYS A 152 -24.38 -12.82 8.96
C LYS A 152 -23.58 -12.94 7.67
N HIS A 153 -24.02 -13.81 6.77
CA HIS A 153 -23.48 -13.87 5.42
C HIS A 153 -23.96 -12.65 4.60
N ASP A 154 -23.04 -12.00 3.88
CA ASP A 154 -23.30 -10.96 2.86
C ASP A 154 -23.99 -9.64 3.29
N LYS A 155 -23.95 -9.25 4.57
CA LYS A 155 -24.60 -8.01 5.04
C LYS A 155 -23.71 -7.07 5.85
N THR A 156 -22.71 -6.47 5.20
CA THR A 156 -21.81 -5.46 5.81
C THR A 156 -22.57 -4.28 6.41
N LEU A 157 -23.62 -3.78 5.75
CA LEU A 157 -24.45 -2.67 6.25
C LEU A 157 -25.22 -3.01 7.54
N ASP A 158 -25.66 -4.27 7.68
CA ASP A 158 -26.38 -4.76 8.85
C ASP A 158 -25.44 -4.92 10.07
N ILE A 159 -24.18 -5.26 9.82
CA ILE A 159 -23.14 -5.28 10.85
C ILE A 159 -22.84 -3.87 11.36
N LEU A 160 -22.82 -2.88 10.47
CA LEU A 160 -22.67 -1.47 10.88
C LEU A 160 -23.86 -1.00 11.72
N ALA A 161 -25.09 -1.26 11.28
CA ALA A 161 -26.29 -0.88 12.02
C ALA A 161 -26.32 -1.49 13.43
N THR A 162 -25.95 -2.78 13.53
CA THR A 162 -25.89 -3.46 14.82
C THR A 162 -24.68 -3.04 15.66
N GLY A 163 -23.56 -2.69 15.03
CA GLY A 163 -22.40 -2.09 15.69
C GLY A 163 -22.72 -0.75 16.33
N ARG A 164 -23.37 0.15 15.59
CA ARG A 164 -23.89 1.44 16.10
C ARG A 164 -24.83 1.24 17.27
N ALA A 165 -25.81 0.33 17.14
CA ALA A 165 -26.73 0.03 18.24
C ALA A 165 -26.01 -0.43 19.51
N LEU A 166 -24.94 -1.21 19.38
CA LEU A 166 -24.10 -1.63 20.51
C LEU A 166 -23.27 -0.48 21.09
N GLU A 167 -22.74 0.41 20.26
CA GLU A 167 -22.00 1.61 20.72
C GLU A 167 -22.89 2.55 21.51
N MET A 168 -24.11 2.80 21.01
CA MET A 168 -25.11 3.59 21.72
C MET A 168 -25.50 2.93 23.05
N ALA A 169 -25.81 1.63 23.04
CA ALA A 169 -26.18 0.91 24.26
C ALA A 169 -25.05 0.91 25.31
N ASN A 170 -23.79 0.74 24.89
CA ASN A 170 -22.65 0.82 25.80
C ASN A 170 -22.45 2.23 26.36
N SER A 171 -22.62 3.27 25.53
CA SER A 171 -22.50 4.67 25.95
C SER A 171 -23.59 5.05 26.96
N GLN A 172 -24.83 4.61 26.71
CA GLN A 172 -25.95 4.77 27.64
C GLN A 172 -25.70 4.01 28.95
N ALA A 173 -25.23 2.77 28.90
CA ALA A 173 -24.90 1.99 30.09
C ALA A 173 -23.77 2.62 30.92
N LEU A 174 -22.76 3.22 30.29
CA LEU A 174 -21.70 3.97 30.99
C LEU A 174 -22.25 5.22 31.68
N THR A 175 -23.19 5.92 31.05
CA THR A 175 -23.86 7.10 31.62
C THR A 175 -24.69 6.70 32.85
N MET A 176 -25.52 5.66 32.73
CA MET A 176 -26.31 5.12 33.85
C MET A 176 -25.44 4.70 35.05
N LYS A 177 -24.28 4.07 34.79
CA LYS A 177 -23.33 3.71 35.85
C LYS A 177 -22.76 4.95 36.55
N ARG A 178 -22.37 5.99 35.81
CA ARG A 178 -21.89 7.25 36.38
C ARG A 178 -22.95 7.94 37.22
N ASP A 179 -24.19 7.99 36.74
CA ASP A 179 -25.30 8.60 37.46
C ASP A 179 -25.59 7.87 38.77
N THR A 180 -25.48 6.54 38.76
CA THR A 180 -25.62 5.72 39.97
C THR A 180 -24.48 5.99 40.97
N ILE A 181 -23.23 6.06 40.50
CA ILE A 181 -22.06 6.35 41.35
C ILE A 181 -22.18 7.75 41.98
N ASN A 182 -22.57 8.75 41.20
CA ASN A 182 -22.75 10.11 41.68
C ASN A 182 -23.84 10.16 42.76
N LYS A 183 -25.00 9.51 42.55
CA LYS A 183 -26.07 9.43 43.56
C LYS A 183 -25.58 8.84 44.88
N VAL A 184 -24.82 7.74 44.84
CA VAL A 184 -24.28 7.09 46.05
C VAL A 184 -23.27 7.98 46.78
N GLN A 185 -22.45 8.74 46.06
CA GLN A 185 -21.51 9.69 46.67
C GLN A 185 -22.21 10.91 47.30
N PHE A 186 -23.30 11.40 46.69
CA PHE A 186 -24.10 12.47 47.30
C PHE A 186 -24.76 12.01 48.59
N THR A 187 -25.30 10.78 48.64
CA THR A 187 -25.94 10.26 49.85
C THR A 187 -24.96 10.04 51.03
N HIS A 188 -23.69 9.78 50.76
CA HIS A 188 -22.66 9.60 51.80
C HIS A 188 -22.07 10.92 52.35
N ARG A 189 -22.25 12.06 51.66
CA ARG A 189 -21.73 13.36 52.09
C ARG A 189 -22.72 14.21 52.88
N THR A 190 -24.00 13.84 52.87
CA THR A 190 -25.10 14.55 53.55
C THR A 190 -25.56 13.86 54.84
N ALA A 191 -24.77 12.94 55.39
CA ALA A 191 -25.01 12.25 56.65
C ALA A 191 -23.94 12.61 57.68
#